data_AF-A0A0Q6ZK90-F1
#
_entry.id   AF-A0A0Q6ZK90-F1
#
_cell.length_a   1.000
_cell.length_b   1.000
_cell.length_c   1.000
_cell.angle_alpha   90.00
_cell.angle_beta   90.00
_cell.angle_gamma   90.00
#
_symmetry.space_group_name_H-M   'P 1'
#
loop_
_entity.id
_entity.type
_entity.pdbx_description
1 polymer ?
#
loop_
_entity_poly.entity_id
_entity_poly.type
_entity_poly.pdbx_seq_one_letter_code
_entity_poly.pdbx_strand_id
1 'polypeptide(L)'
;MIRNCIHFIGPFEEDFDMNLKQAHSLTGPDQWFRYWLPYQFVKIDGPRKHTYLPVNRNYKPLGVVSKEWADYHKFHDQAVVFAKNPAEFKGIWYNEDGLYLYSDDPKTRLDYFERLQKLLSYSAALVCRVGATTL
;
A
#
# COMPACT_ATOMS: atom_id res chain seq x y z
N MET A 1 -22.28 -24.52 27.90
CA MET A 1 -20.81 -24.30 27.86
C MET A 1 -20.37 -24.41 26.41
N ILE A 2 -20.19 -23.28 25.72
CA ILE A 2 -19.78 -23.24 24.32
C ILE A 2 -18.27 -22.96 24.31
N ARG A 3 -17.48 -23.90 23.78
CA ARG A 3 -16.04 -23.74 23.60
C ARG A 3 -15.80 -22.91 22.33
N ASN A 4 -15.13 -21.77 22.51
CA ASN A 4 -14.55 -20.98 21.42
C ASN A 4 -13.50 -21.82 20.69
N CYS A 5 -13.69 -22.05 19.39
CA CYS A 5 -12.63 -22.49 18.49
C CYS A 5 -12.25 -21.31 17.59
N ILE A 6 -11.25 -20.54 18.02
CA ILE A 6 -10.52 -19.61 17.15
C ILE A 6 -9.48 -20.48 16.43
N HIS A 7 -9.70 -20.78 15.16
CA HIS A 7 -8.67 -21.34 14.30
C HIS A 7 -7.69 -20.23 13.94
N PHE A 8 -6.58 -20.14 14.69
CA PHE A 8 -5.39 -19.44 14.24
C PHE A 8 -4.77 -20.28 13.11
N ILE A 9 -4.81 -19.75 11.89
CA ILE A 9 -4.11 -20.30 10.74
C ILE A 9 -2.64 -19.91 10.87
N GLY A 10 -1.78 -20.91 11.13
CA GLY A 10 -0.38 -21.01 10.70
C GLY A 10 0.65 -19.98 11.22
N PRO A 11 1.93 -20.36 11.33
CA PRO A 11 3.00 -19.42 11.66
C PRO A 11 3.20 -18.44 10.50
N PHE A 12 3.09 -17.15 10.79
CA PHE A 12 3.50 -16.05 9.93
C PHE A 12 5.03 -15.90 10.05
N GLU A 13 5.78 -16.91 9.60
CA GLU A 13 7.25 -16.89 9.60
C GLU A 13 7.73 -17.40 8.23
N GLU A 14 8.71 -16.70 7.64
CA GLU A 14 9.22 -16.74 6.24
C GLU A 14 8.44 -15.78 5.31
N ASP A 15 8.77 -14.48 5.16
CA ASP A 15 9.99 -13.89 4.60
C ASP A 15 10.18 -12.39 5.00
N PHE A 16 10.16 -12.05 6.29
CA PHE A 16 10.47 -10.68 6.75
C PHE A 16 11.91 -10.56 7.26
N ASP A 17 12.90 -11.03 6.47
CA ASP A 17 14.32 -10.93 6.84
C ASP A 17 14.86 -9.52 6.55
N MET A 18 14.38 -8.56 7.34
CA MET A 18 14.94 -7.21 7.36
C MET A 18 16.24 -7.21 8.15
N ASN A 19 17.36 -7.04 7.47
CA ASN A 19 18.67 -7.02 8.13
C ASN A 19 18.72 -5.91 9.20
N LEU A 20 19.29 -6.20 10.37
CA LEU A 20 19.45 -5.26 11.49
C LEU A 20 20.04 -3.89 11.06
N LYS A 21 20.93 -3.86 10.05
CA LYS A 21 21.48 -2.63 9.47
C LYS A 21 20.43 -1.80 8.70
N GLN A 22 19.52 -2.46 8.00
CA GLN A 22 18.38 -1.80 7.35
C GLN A 22 17.39 -1.31 8.39
N ALA A 23 17.04 -2.13 9.39
CA ALA A 23 16.19 -1.70 10.50
C ALA A 23 16.74 -0.45 11.21
N HIS A 24 18.04 -0.42 11.52
CA HIS A 24 18.72 0.75 12.10
C HIS A 24 18.71 1.98 11.17
N SER A 25 18.78 1.81 9.85
CA SER A 25 18.66 2.95 8.91
C SER A 25 17.25 3.55 8.87
N LEU A 26 16.24 2.78 9.31
CA LEU A 26 14.83 3.18 9.36
C LEU A 26 14.42 3.84 10.69
N THR A 27 15.29 3.86 11.71
CA THR A 27 15.00 4.47 13.03
C THR A 27 15.30 5.97 13.11
N GLY A 28 15.75 6.59 12.00
CA GLY A 28 15.85 8.04 11.94
C GLY A 28 14.47 8.70 12.15
N PRO A 29 14.40 9.89 12.76
CA PRO A 29 13.14 10.61 12.87
C PRO A 29 12.52 10.75 11.47
N ASP A 30 11.24 10.35 11.35
CA ASP A 30 10.43 10.28 10.13
C ASP A 30 10.75 9.20 9.08
N GLN A 31 11.81 8.41 9.24
CA GLN A 31 12.16 7.38 8.25
C GLN A 31 11.11 6.26 8.21
N TRP A 32 10.66 5.77 9.36
CA TRP A 32 9.60 4.76 9.40
C TRP A 32 8.35 5.19 8.61
N PHE A 33 7.95 6.46 8.68
CA PHE A 33 6.78 6.98 7.95
C PHE A 33 6.98 6.89 6.44
N ARG A 34 8.18 7.26 5.95
CA ARG A 34 8.49 7.28 4.51
C ARG A 34 8.55 5.90 3.87
N TYR A 35 8.93 4.88 4.64
CA TYR A 35 9.11 3.51 4.14
C TYR A 35 7.87 2.64 4.30
N TRP A 36 7.16 2.80 5.42
CA TRP A 36 6.09 1.91 5.82
C TRP A 36 4.70 2.40 5.40
N LEU A 37 4.55 3.69 5.12
CA LEU A 37 3.28 4.27 4.72
C LEU A 37 3.27 4.65 3.24
N PRO A 38 2.14 4.41 2.54
CA PRO A 38 2.02 4.82 1.16
C PRO A 38 2.18 6.33 1.02
N TYR A 39 3.11 6.71 0.16
CA TYR A 39 3.31 8.06 -0.31
C TYR A 39 2.34 8.39 -1.44
N GLN A 40 2.23 7.45 -2.37
CA GLN A 40 1.51 7.62 -3.61
C GLN A 40 0.73 6.34 -3.95
N PHE A 41 -0.38 6.52 -4.63
CA PHE A 41 -1.10 5.46 -5.34
C PHE A 41 -0.84 5.67 -6.82
N VAL A 42 0.03 4.86 -7.41
CA VAL A 42 0.41 4.94 -8.82
C VAL A 42 -0.62 4.19 -9.65
N LYS A 43 -1.08 4.79 -10.75
CA LYS A 43 -2.01 4.10 -11.64
C LYS A 43 -1.28 2.98 -12.37
N ILE A 44 -1.84 1.78 -12.35
CA ILE A 44 -1.31 0.63 -13.09
C ILE A 44 -2.35 0.10 -14.06
N ASP A 45 -1.88 -0.56 -15.13
CA ASP A 45 -2.76 -1.29 -16.01
C ASP A 45 -3.32 -2.52 -15.30
N GLY A 46 -4.61 -2.76 -15.48
CA GLY A 46 -5.33 -3.82 -14.79
C GLY A 46 -6.68 -4.12 -15.43
N PRO A 47 -7.40 -5.13 -14.93
CA PRO A 47 -8.71 -5.52 -15.46
C PRO A 47 -9.76 -4.43 -15.26
N ARG A 48 -9.48 -3.43 -14.41
CA ARG A 48 -10.35 -2.28 -14.16
C ARG A 48 -9.60 -0.97 -14.38
N LYS A 49 -10.32 0.02 -14.90
CA LYS A 49 -9.80 1.33 -15.32
C LYS A 49 -9.13 2.14 -14.21
N HIS A 50 -9.55 1.92 -12.96
CA HIS A 50 -9.10 2.67 -11.78
C HIS A 50 -8.39 1.75 -10.79
N THR A 51 -7.33 1.10 -11.27
CA THR A 51 -6.44 0.25 -10.48
C THR A 51 -5.19 1.03 -10.09
N TYR A 52 -4.89 1.10 -8.80
CA TYR A 52 -3.76 1.86 -8.30
C TYR A 52 -2.94 1.07 -7.28
N LEU A 53 -1.62 1.09 -7.42
CA LEU A 53 -0.68 0.43 -6.53
C LEU A 53 -0.20 1.41 -5.46
N PRO A 54 -0.41 1.14 -4.16
CA PRO A 54 0.21 1.93 -3.09
C PRO A 54 1.73 1.71 -3.09
N VAL A 55 2.48 2.80 -3.14
CA VAL A 55 3.94 2.80 -3.07
C VAL A 55 4.44 3.76 -1.99
N ASN A 56 5.58 3.42 -1.38
CA ASN A 56 6.24 4.25 -0.39
C ASN A 56 6.99 5.44 -1.04
N ARG A 57 7.67 6.27 -0.24
CA ARG A 57 8.37 7.46 -0.76
C ARG A 57 9.50 7.16 -1.73
N ASN A 58 10.00 5.93 -1.73
CA ASN A 58 11.01 5.44 -2.66
C ASN A 58 10.40 4.77 -3.89
N TYR A 59 9.10 4.96 -4.12
CA TYR A 59 8.34 4.39 -5.23
C TYR A 59 8.46 2.85 -5.26
N LYS A 60 8.52 2.23 -4.08
CA LYS A 60 8.45 0.77 -3.95
C LYS A 60 7.06 0.36 -3.51
N PRO A 61 6.51 -0.75 -4.03
CA PRO A 61 5.34 -1.38 -3.43
C PRO A 61 5.59 -1.62 -1.94
N LEU A 62 4.54 -1.49 -1.13
CA LEU A 62 4.67 -1.64 0.31
C LEU A 62 5.23 -3.04 0.65
N GLY A 63 6.20 -3.09 1.58
CA GLY A 63 6.90 -4.32 1.95
C GLY A 63 8.08 -4.71 1.04
N VAL A 64 8.31 -4.04 -0.10
CA VAL A 64 9.46 -4.31 -0.96
C VAL A 64 10.68 -3.50 -0.52
N VAL A 65 11.73 -4.20 -0.09
CA VAL A 65 13.00 -3.62 0.41
C VAL A 65 14.13 -3.92 -0.58
N SER A 66 13.98 -3.49 -1.83
CA SER A 66 15.03 -3.61 -2.86
C SER A 66 15.51 -2.24 -3.31
N LYS A 67 16.79 -2.17 -3.71
CA LYS A 67 17.35 -0.98 -4.37
C LYS A 67 16.99 -0.92 -5.86
N GLU A 68 16.64 -2.06 -6.46
CA GLU A 68 16.31 -2.18 -7.89
C GLU A 68 14.90 -1.65 -8.18
N TRP A 69 14.69 -1.14 -9.39
CA TRP A 69 13.36 -0.73 -9.84
C TRP A 69 12.36 -1.89 -9.75
N ALA A 70 11.18 -1.60 -9.21
CA ALA A 70 10.13 -2.60 -9.08
C ALA A 70 9.30 -2.64 -10.37
N ASP A 71 9.11 -3.84 -10.91
CA ASP A 71 8.14 -4.07 -11.98
C ASP A 71 6.73 -4.14 -11.37
N TYR A 72 5.98 -3.05 -11.48
CA TYR A 72 4.65 -2.92 -10.86
C TYR A 72 3.64 -3.94 -11.36
N HIS A 73 3.81 -4.51 -12.56
CA HIS A 73 2.90 -5.54 -13.07
C HIS A 73 2.91 -6.80 -12.20
N LYS A 74 4.01 -7.07 -11.47
CA LYS A 74 4.13 -8.21 -10.56
C LYS A 74 3.39 -8.01 -9.23
N PHE A 75 2.93 -6.80 -8.93
CA PHE A 75 2.31 -6.44 -7.65
C PHE A 75 0.84 -6.07 -7.80
N HIS A 76 0.18 -6.55 -8.86
CA HIS A 76 -1.22 -6.27 -9.12
C HIS A 76 -2.16 -6.79 -8.01
N ASP A 77 -1.74 -7.79 -7.26
CA ASP A 77 -2.42 -8.33 -6.07
C ASP A 77 -2.46 -7.33 -4.90
N GLN A 78 -1.46 -6.45 -4.81
CA GLN A 78 -1.40 -5.39 -3.80
C GLN A 78 -2.16 -4.12 -4.22
N ALA A 79 -2.65 -4.07 -5.46
CA ALA A 79 -3.31 -2.90 -5.99
C ALA A 79 -4.73 -2.73 -5.43
N VAL A 80 -5.13 -1.47 -5.29
CA VAL A 80 -6.47 -1.05 -4.87
C VAL A 80 -7.27 -0.65 -6.08
N VAL A 81 -8.49 -1.18 -6.16
CA VAL A 81 -9.42 -0.89 -7.23
C VAL A 81 -10.50 0.06 -6.75
N PHE A 82 -10.70 1.15 -7.49
CA PHE A 82 -11.78 2.11 -7.23
C PHE A 82 -12.92 1.93 -8.24
N ALA A 83 -14.16 2.12 -7.78
CA ALA A 83 -15.33 2.07 -8.66
C ALA A 83 -15.45 3.32 -9.56
N LYS A 84 -14.90 4.44 -9.09
CA LYS A 84 -14.90 5.75 -9.78
C LYS A 84 -13.48 6.29 -9.85
N ASN A 85 -13.26 7.29 -10.68
CA ASN A 85 -11.98 7.95 -10.81
C ASN A 85 -11.58 8.65 -9.49
N PRO A 86 -10.52 8.20 -8.80
CA PRO A 86 -10.15 8.75 -7.50
C PRO A 86 -9.57 10.17 -7.56
N ALA A 87 -9.13 10.63 -8.73
CA ALA A 87 -8.74 12.03 -8.94
C ALA A 87 -9.91 13.02 -8.77
N GLU A 88 -11.16 12.55 -8.90
CA GLU A 88 -12.36 13.37 -8.73
C GLU A 88 -12.80 13.46 -7.26
N PHE A 89 -12.15 12.72 -6.35
CA PHE A 89 -12.51 12.71 -4.94
C PHE A 89 -12.02 14.00 -4.26
N LYS A 90 -12.93 14.67 -3.55
CA LYS A 90 -12.62 15.93 -2.85
C LYS A 90 -11.44 15.75 -1.90
N GLY A 91 -10.40 16.58 -2.02
CA GLY A 91 -9.27 16.61 -1.09
C GLY A 91 -8.21 15.53 -1.33
N ILE A 92 -8.32 14.76 -2.41
CA ILE A 92 -7.23 13.90 -2.89
C ILE A 92 -6.31 14.74 -3.78
N TRP A 93 -5.01 14.67 -3.53
CA TRP A 93 -4.01 15.32 -4.37
C TRP A 93 -3.66 14.38 -5.51
N TYR A 94 -3.57 14.89 -6.74
CA TYR A 94 -3.25 14.07 -7.90
C TYR A 94 -2.50 14.87 -8.96
N ASN A 95 -1.76 14.17 -9.81
CA ASN A 95 -1.18 14.66 -11.06
C ASN A 95 -1.20 13.52 -12.11
N GLU A 96 -0.42 13.65 -13.18
CA GLU A 96 -0.28 12.63 -14.23
C GLU A 96 0.34 11.31 -13.72
N ASP A 97 1.18 11.36 -12.67
CA ASP A 97 1.90 10.22 -12.11
C ASP A 97 1.07 9.40 -11.11
N GLY A 98 0.07 10.01 -10.46
CA GLY A 98 -0.83 9.30 -9.54
C GLY A 98 -1.49 10.16 -8.47
N LEU A 99 -1.92 9.52 -7.38
CA LEU A 99 -2.56 10.16 -6.22
C LEU A 99 -1.59 10.25 -5.06
N TYR A 100 -1.50 11.39 -4.39
CA TYR A 100 -0.54 11.63 -3.31
C TYR A 100 -1.19 11.80 -1.95
N LEU A 101 -0.53 11.27 -0.92
CA LEU A 101 -0.99 11.37 0.46
C LEU A 101 -0.24 12.40 1.30
N TYR A 102 0.95 12.81 0.89
CA TYR A 102 1.76 13.85 1.56
C TYR A 102 2.84 14.39 0.62
N SER A 103 3.67 15.34 1.05
CA SER A 103 4.85 15.87 0.33
C SER A 103 6.14 15.74 1.17
N ASP A 104 7.27 16.28 0.73
CA ASP A 104 8.48 16.25 1.57
C ASP A 104 8.37 17.13 2.82
N ASP A 105 7.45 18.10 2.84
CA ASP A 105 7.17 18.91 4.01
C ASP A 105 6.43 18.08 5.09
N PRO A 106 7.01 17.89 6.29
CA PRO A 106 6.38 17.17 7.39
C PRO A 106 4.99 17.68 7.77
N LYS A 107 4.70 18.98 7.57
CA LYS A 107 3.37 19.56 7.87
C LYS A 107 2.24 18.92 7.06
N THR A 108 2.56 18.43 5.87
CA THR A 108 1.58 17.76 4.99
C THR A 108 1.19 16.35 5.44
N ARG A 109 1.82 15.85 6.52
CA ARG A 109 1.53 14.54 7.11
C ARG A 109 0.48 14.61 8.22
N LEU A 110 0.12 15.82 8.68
CA LEU A 110 -0.81 16.01 9.79
C LEU A 110 -2.21 15.44 9.49
N ASP A 111 -2.68 15.60 8.26
CA ASP A 111 -3.96 15.09 7.77
C ASP A 111 -3.82 13.79 6.94
N TYR A 112 -2.66 13.14 7.02
CA TYR A 112 -2.34 11.94 6.23
C TYR A 112 -3.39 10.84 6.39
N PHE A 113 -3.71 10.48 7.64
CA PHE A 113 -4.63 9.39 7.92
C PHE A 113 -6.06 9.72 7.49
N GLU A 114 -6.48 10.99 7.61
CA GLU A 114 -7.78 11.43 7.11
C GLU A 114 -7.85 11.28 5.58
N ARG A 115 -6.79 11.68 4.87
CA ARG A 115 -6.72 11.56 3.40
C ARG A 115 -6.68 10.10 2.95
N LEU A 116 -5.90 9.26 3.63
CA LEU A 116 -5.84 7.82 3.38
C LEU A 116 -7.20 7.17 3.62
N GLN A 117 -7.82 7.43 4.77
CA GLN A 117 -9.16 6.92 5.10
C GLN A 117 -10.18 7.34 4.06
N LYS A 118 -10.16 8.63 3.67
CA LYS A 118 -11.07 9.15 2.65
C LYS A 118 -10.87 8.45 1.32
N LEU A 119 -9.63 8.29 0.85
CA LEU A 119 -9.32 7.56 -0.36
C LEU A 119 -9.87 6.12 -0.29
N LEU A 120 -9.52 5.38 0.76
CA LEU A 120 -9.91 3.98 0.92
C LEU A 120 -11.42 3.78 1.12
N SER A 121 -12.15 4.77 1.62
CA SER A 121 -13.61 4.69 1.77
C SER A 121 -14.36 4.54 0.43
N TYR A 122 -13.71 4.90 -0.68
CA TYR A 122 -14.23 4.73 -2.04
C TYR A 122 -13.65 3.49 -2.75
N SER A 123 -12.80 2.71 -2.09
CA SER A 123 -12.24 1.49 -2.66
C SER A 123 -13.30 0.39 -2.73
N ALA A 124 -13.34 -0.32 -3.86
CA ALA A 124 -14.35 -1.33 -4.13
C ALA A 124 -13.93 -2.74 -3.68
N ALA A 125 -12.62 -3.01 -3.55
CA ALA A 125 -12.05 -4.22 -2.97
C ALA A 125 -10.50 -4.10 -2.92
N LEU A 126 -9.89 -4.77 -1.93
CA LEU A 126 -8.53 -5.29 -2.05
C LEU A 126 -8.58 -6.55 -2.94
N VAL A 127 -7.67 -6.68 -3.91
CA VAL A 127 -7.61 -7.84 -4.80
C VAL A 127 -7.07 -9.05 -4.03
N CYS A 128 -7.92 -9.71 -3.26
CA CYS A 128 -7.57 -11.00 -2.66
C CYS A 128 -7.74 -12.10 -3.73
N ARG A 129 -6.65 -12.78 -4.12
CA ARG A 129 -6.77 -14.05 -4.83
C ARG A 129 -7.38 -15.07 -3.86
N VAL A 130 -8.60 -15.50 -4.14
CA VAL A 130 -9.03 -16.84 -3.70
C VAL A 130 -8.22 -17.81 -4.56
N GLY A 131 -7.23 -18.46 -3.95
CA GLY A 131 -6.45 -19.49 -4.61
C GLY A 131 -7.39 -20.56 -5.16
N ALA A 132 -7.46 -20.67 -6.49
CA ALA A 132 -8.09 -21.80 -7.15
C ALA A 132 -7.14 -23.00 -6.98
N THR A 133 -7.29 -23.74 -5.89
CA THR A 133 -6.75 -25.09 -5.79
C THR A 133 -7.50 -25.92 -6.81
N THR A 134 -6.84 -26.23 -7.92
CA THR A 134 -7.36 -27.17 -8.91
C THR A 134 -7.17 -28.57 -8.32
N LEU A 135 -8.27 -29.32 -8.26
CA LEU A 135 -8.35 -30.71 -7.77
C LEU A 135 -7.48 -31.66 -8.60
#